data_AF-A0A439DA51-F1
#
_entry.id   AF-A0A439DA51-F1
#
_cell.length_a   1.000
_cell.length_b   1.000
_cell.length_c   1.000
_cell.angle_alpha   90.00
_cell.angle_beta   90.00
_cell.angle_gamma   90.00
#
_symmetry.space_group_name_H-M   'P 1'
#
loop_
_entity.id
_entity.type
_entity.pdbx_description
1 polymer ?
#
loop_
_entity_poly.entity_id
_entity_poly.type
_entity_poly.pdbx_seq_one_letter_code
_entity_poly.pdbx_strand_id
1 'polypeptide(L)'
;MSDTICRTSADGGDDSDISVSAPWATAWGKLPPHALYLGMRRNTHQPSWASSEVQEINASRGFARSLVLSRRADKILQKNPDDIVVTACLRTAFTKGGKGGFKDTAAADLMAGALKGILERSNIDPALVEDVCVGEVLAPGGGATEMRAAALVAGLPETAAVRTLNRQCSSGLQACVDVANQIRAGMIEVGIGAGVESMSLQYGPAAVTEFSDLLESHPESANCKVPMGVLSEDMAKDRKISRADQDAFAASSYQKALKAQEAGLFNEEIHPLTVKFEDPKSGETREITVSKDDGVRPGITAESLGKIRPAFAKD
;
A
#
# COMPACT_ATOMS: atom_id res chain seq x y z
N MET A 1 -5.43 -4.84 -0.12
CA MET A 1 -4.87 -5.72 -1.18
C MET A 1 -4.05 -6.74 -0.44
N SER A 2 -4.36 -8.02 -0.57
CA SER A 2 -3.56 -9.12 -0.01
C SER A 2 -2.85 -9.80 -1.18
N ASP A 3 -1.53 -9.66 -1.24
CA ASP A 3 -0.65 -10.27 -2.24
C ASP A 3 0.09 -11.44 -1.57
N THR A 4 -0.05 -12.65 -2.12
CA THR A 4 0.74 -13.81 -1.71
C THR A 4 1.98 -13.87 -2.58
N ILE A 5 3.16 -13.97 -1.97
CA ILE A 5 4.45 -13.93 -2.64
C ILE A 5 5.20 -15.24 -2.34
N CYS A 6 5.72 -15.93 -3.36
CA CYS A 6 6.46 -17.19 -3.23
C CYS A 6 7.78 -17.18 -4.01
N ARG A 7 8.69 -18.10 -3.70
CA ARG A 7 9.90 -18.43 -4.49
C ARG A 7 9.81 -19.86 -5.02
N THR A 8 10.42 -20.16 -6.18
CA THR A 8 10.49 -21.52 -6.76
C THR A 8 11.94 -21.98 -6.92
N SER A 9 12.25 -23.25 -6.64
CA SER A 9 13.58 -23.87 -6.73
C SER A 9 13.68 -24.86 -7.89
N ALA A 10 14.82 -24.85 -8.59
CA ALA A 10 15.22 -25.89 -9.54
C ALA A 10 16.75 -26.06 -9.50
N ASP A 11 17.19 -27.32 -9.44
CA ASP A 11 18.54 -27.80 -9.12
C ASP A 11 19.61 -27.60 -10.20
N GLY A 12 20.86 -27.48 -9.73
CA GLY A 12 22.03 -28.16 -10.34
C GLY A 12 23.16 -27.29 -10.90
N GLY A 13 24.33 -27.31 -10.22
CA GLY A 13 25.65 -27.30 -10.87
C GLY A 13 26.59 -26.11 -10.62
N ASP A 14 27.70 -26.41 -9.94
CA ASP A 14 28.97 -25.70 -9.67
C ASP A 14 29.46 -24.59 -10.64
N ASP A 15 30.08 -23.50 -10.13
CA ASP A 15 31.53 -23.43 -9.79
C ASP A 15 32.02 -22.01 -9.37
N SER A 16 32.76 -21.99 -8.25
CA SER A 16 33.89 -21.13 -7.78
C SER A 16 34.00 -19.58 -7.93
N ASP A 17 34.19 -18.95 -6.75
CA ASP A 17 35.18 -17.92 -6.33
C ASP A 17 35.34 -16.53 -7.00
N ILE A 18 35.24 -15.47 -6.17
CA ILE A 18 36.38 -14.59 -5.81
C ILE A 18 36.03 -13.73 -4.57
N SER A 19 36.83 -13.91 -3.53
CA SER A 19 36.88 -13.15 -2.28
C SER A 19 37.79 -11.92 -2.40
N VAL A 20 37.45 -10.81 -1.74
CA VAL A 20 38.48 -9.92 -1.14
C VAL A 20 37.97 -9.33 0.18
N SER A 21 38.79 -9.47 1.22
CA SER A 21 38.47 -9.34 2.63
C SER A 21 38.94 -8.02 3.27
N ALA A 22 38.08 -7.46 4.15
CA ALA A 22 38.32 -6.83 5.49
C ALA A 22 39.30 -5.62 5.61
N PRO A 23 39.35 -4.84 6.73
CA PRO A 23 38.76 -5.05 8.07
C PRO A 23 38.18 -3.80 8.78
N TRP A 24 37.11 -3.95 9.57
CA TRP A 24 37.08 -3.50 10.98
C TRP A 24 35.76 -3.93 11.64
N ALA A 25 35.87 -4.80 12.64
CA ALA A 25 34.83 -5.15 13.58
C ALA A 25 35.46 -5.06 14.96
N THR A 26 34.98 -4.15 15.81
CA THR A 26 35.03 -4.24 17.28
C THR A 26 34.28 -3.05 17.88
N ALA A 27 33.13 -3.31 18.51
CA ALA A 27 32.80 -2.88 19.88
C ALA A 27 31.31 -3.12 20.14
N TRP A 28 31.00 -4.28 20.71
CA TRP A 28 29.72 -4.52 21.38
C TRP A 28 29.77 -3.86 22.76
N GLY A 29 28.93 -2.86 22.97
CA GLY A 29 28.72 -2.21 24.25
C GLY A 29 27.22 -1.91 24.42
N LYS A 30 26.70 -2.21 25.60
CA LYS A 30 25.29 -2.06 26.03
C LYS A 30 24.66 -0.76 25.52
N LEU A 31 23.60 -0.86 24.70
CA LEU A 31 22.80 0.28 24.27
C LEU A 31 21.52 0.38 25.13
N PRO A 32 21.20 1.54 25.72
CA PRO A 32 19.90 1.80 26.34
C PRO A 32 18.78 1.88 25.27
N PRO A 33 17.49 1.76 25.66
CA PRO A 33 16.39 1.98 24.73
C PRO A 33 16.49 3.43 24.21
N HIS A 34 16.09 3.69 22.96
CA HIS A 34 16.16 4.98 22.23
C HIS A 34 17.38 5.24 21.32
N ALA A 35 18.09 4.23 20.81
CA ALA A 35 19.07 4.44 19.74
C ALA A 35 18.41 4.42 18.34
N LEU A 36 18.31 5.60 17.70
CA LEU A 36 17.95 5.74 16.28
C LEU A 36 19.23 5.80 15.43
N TYR A 37 19.33 4.98 14.38
CA TYR A 37 20.47 4.96 13.46
C TYR A 37 20.14 5.73 12.17
N LEU A 38 20.96 6.72 11.82
CA LEU A 38 20.78 7.55 10.61
C LEU A 38 21.85 7.20 9.58
N GLY A 39 21.53 6.30 8.64
CA GLY A 39 22.39 6.00 7.50
C GLY A 39 22.20 7.04 6.38
N MET A 40 23.18 7.94 6.18
CA MET A 40 23.20 8.84 5.02
C MET A 40 24.21 8.37 3.98
N ARG A 41 23.78 8.30 2.72
CA ARG A 41 24.69 8.22 1.56
C ARG A 41 24.42 9.42 0.66
N ARG A 42 25.45 10.24 0.41
CA ARG A 42 25.43 11.25 -0.66
C ARG A 42 26.67 11.11 -1.52
N ASN A 43 26.47 11.25 -2.83
CA ASN A 43 27.51 11.53 -3.79
C ASN A 43 26.92 12.50 -4.83
N THR A 44 27.64 13.56 -5.19
CA THR A 44 27.54 14.28 -6.48
C THR A 44 28.61 15.36 -6.54
N HIS A 45 29.31 15.47 -7.67
CA HIS A 45 29.84 16.72 -8.23
C HIS A 45 30.04 16.54 -9.75
N GLN A 46 29.58 17.50 -10.55
CA GLN A 46 30.05 17.75 -11.93
C GLN A 46 29.95 19.26 -12.22
N PRO A 47 30.97 19.90 -12.85
CA PRO A 47 30.89 21.29 -13.25
C PRO A 47 30.56 21.50 -14.73
N SER A 48 30.21 22.76 -15.00
CA SER A 48 29.54 23.32 -16.17
C SER A 48 30.49 23.89 -17.22
N TRP A 49 30.40 23.41 -18.47
CA TRP A 49 30.60 24.17 -19.72
C TRP A 49 30.41 23.23 -20.93
N ALA A 50 29.71 23.69 -21.97
CA ALA A 50 29.87 23.32 -23.39
C ALA A 50 28.57 23.57 -24.15
N SER A 51 28.50 24.68 -24.87
CA SER A 51 27.41 25.04 -25.78
C SER A 51 27.96 25.14 -27.20
N SER A 52 27.87 24.03 -27.94
CA SER A 52 27.79 23.89 -29.42
C SER A 52 28.00 22.44 -29.86
N GLU A 53 28.70 21.63 -29.05
CA GLU A 53 28.83 20.16 -29.19
C GLU A 53 27.53 19.38 -28.89
N VAL A 54 26.48 20.09 -28.46
CA VAL A 54 25.29 19.51 -27.83
C VAL A 54 24.34 18.82 -28.83
N GLN A 55 24.36 19.15 -30.12
CA GLN A 55 23.41 18.58 -31.08
C GLN A 55 23.84 17.20 -31.64
N GLU A 56 25.11 16.98 -32.00
CA GLU A 56 25.63 15.65 -32.39
C GLU A 56 25.81 14.72 -31.20
N ILE A 57 26.16 15.27 -30.04
CA ILE A 57 26.15 14.53 -28.77
C ILE A 57 24.72 14.12 -28.38
N ASN A 58 23.68 14.90 -28.69
CA ASN A 58 22.30 14.49 -28.37
C ASN A 58 21.79 13.33 -29.24
N ALA A 59 22.21 13.22 -30.50
CA ALA A 59 21.85 12.09 -31.36
C ALA A 59 22.59 10.80 -30.96
N SER A 60 23.89 10.89 -30.69
CA SER A 60 24.70 9.76 -30.18
C SER A 60 24.35 9.36 -28.75
N ARG A 61 24.01 10.32 -27.87
CA ARG A 61 23.42 10.07 -26.55
C ARG A 61 22.01 9.52 -26.64
N GLY A 62 21.21 9.90 -27.64
CA GLY A 62 19.88 9.33 -27.88
C GLY A 62 19.97 7.84 -28.22
N PHE A 63 20.90 7.47 -29.11
CA PHE A 63 21.18 6.08 -29.47
C PHE A 63 21.82 5.30 -28.32
N ALA A 64 22.84 5.85 -27.64
CA ALA A 64 23.46 5.20 -26.48
C ALA A 64 22.48 5.07 -25.29
N ARG A 65 21.62 6.06 -25.05
CA ARG A 65 20.57 5.99 -24.02
C ARG A 65 19.52 4.95 -24.40
N SER A 66 19.13 4.86 -25.68
CA SER A 66 18.23 3.81 -26.17
C SER A 66 18.84 2.43 -25.99
N LEU A 67 20.12 2.23 -26.32
CA LEU A 67 20.83 0.95 -26.17
C LEU A 67 21.07 0.57 -24.70
N VAL A 68 21.35 1.55 -23.84
CA VAL A 68 21.51 1.33 -22.39
C VAL A 68 20.16 1.05 -21.73
N LEU A 69 19.09 1.72 -22.16
CA LEU A 69 17.72 1.43 -21.71
C LEU A 69 17.27 0.05 -22.20
N SER A 70 17.59 -0.34 -23.44
CA SER A 70 17.26 -1.67 -23.95
C SER A 70 17.99 -2.77 -23.16
N ARG A 71 19.31 -2.63 -22.95
CA ARG A 71 20.07 -3.59 -22.12
C ARG A 71 19.61 -3.66 -20.66
N ARG A 72 19.12 -2.55 -20.10
CA ARG A 72 18.55 -2.53 -18.74
C ARG A 72 17.16 -3.17 -18.69
N ALA A 73 16.33 -2.93 -19.70
CA ALA A 73 15.03 -3.59 -19.82
C ALA A 73 15.22 -5.10 -20.00
N ASP A 74 16.13 -5.53 -20.88
CA ASP A 74 16.46 -6.93 -21.09
C ASP A 74 16.88 -7.61 -19.78
N LYS A 75 17.70 -6.92 -18.96
CA LYS A 75 18.10 -7.42 -17.64
C LYS A 75 16.95 -7.51 -16.64
N ILE A 76 15.98 -6.60 -16.66
CA ILE A 76 14.79 -6.64 -15.78
C ILE A 76 13.81 -7.73 -16.22
N LEU A 77 13.74 -8.02 -17.52
CA LEU A 77 12.85 -9.03 -18.08
C LEU A 77 13.41 -10.46 -17.97
N GLN A 78 14.69 -10.61 -17.61
CA GLN A 78 15.29 -11.91 -17.31
C GLN A 78 14.66 -12.49 -16.04
N LYS A 79 14.17 -13.73 -16.13
CA LYS A 79 13.62 -14.48 -15.00
C LYS A 79 14.74 -15.20 -14.28
N ASN A 80 14.89 -14.93 -12.99
CA ASN A 80 15.90 -15.54 -12.13
C ASN A 80 15.24 -16.37 -11.02
N PRO A 81 15.89 -17.42 -10.51
CA PRO A 81 15.36 -18.25 -9.40
C PRO A 81 15.21 -17.50 -8.07
N ASP A 82 15.88 -16.36 -7.93
CA ASP A 82 15.79 -15.46 -6.77
C ASP A 82 14.82 -14.29 -6.98
N ASP A 83 14.11 -14.25 -8.12
CA ASP A 83 13.03 -13.30 -8.32
C ASP A 83 11.92 -13.57 -7.31
N ILE A 84 11.43 -12.48 -6.72
CA ILE A 84 10.30 -12.49 -5.80
C ILE A 84 9.04 -12.32 -6.62
N VAL A 85 8.17 -13.33 -6.64
CA VAL A 85 6.98 -13.34 -7.49
C VAL A 85 5.69 -13.25 -6.70
N VAL A 86 4.73 -12.47 -7.19
CA VAL A 86 3.35 -12.44 -6.68
C VAL A 86 2.60 -13.60 -7.33
N THR A 87 2.12 -14.55 -6.53
CA THR A 87 1.44 -15.76 -7.00
C THR A 87 -0.08 -15.61 -7.02
N ALA A 88 -0.63 -14.77 -6.15
CA ALA A 88 -2.03 -14.41 -6.15
C ALA A 88 -2.20 -13.00 -5.55
N CYS A 89 -3.23 -12.30 -6.01
CA CYS A 89 -3.67 -11.03 -5.44
C CYS A 89 -5.20 -10.95 -5.44
N LEU A 90 -5.76 -10.29 -4.43
CA LEU A 90 -7.17 -9.90 -4.42
C LEU A 90 -7.43 -8.68 -3.54
N ARG A 91 -8.66 -8.18 -3.62
CA ARG A 91 -9.20 -7.21 -2.67
C ARG A 91 -10.67 -7.53 -2.38
N THR A 92 -11.17 -6.95 -1.29
CA THR A 92 -12.61 -6.82 -1.08
C THR A 92 -13.14 -5.66 -1.95
N ALA A 93 -14.46 -5.55 -2.05
CA ALA A 93 -15.07 -4.33 -2.55
C ALA A 93 -14.72 -3.13 -1.64
N PHE A 94 -14.63 -1.93 -2.21
CA PHE A 94 -14.55 -0.70 -1.45
C PHE A 94 -15.94 -0.12 -1.27
N THR A 95 -16.35 0.05 -0.01
CA THR A 95 -17.64 0.61 0.35
C THR A 95 -17.48 1.94 1.07
N LYS A 96 -18.44 2.84 0.87
CA LYS A 96 -18.47 4.17 1.48
C LYS A 96 -18.53 4.09 3.01
N GLY A 97 -17.60 4.77 3.68
CA GLY A 97 -17.59 4.86 5.14
C GLY A 97 -18.93 5.35 5.72
N GLY A 98 -19.40 4.67 6.77
CA GLY A 98 -20.61 4.99 7.53
C GLY A 98 -21.95 4.77 6.82
N LYS A 99 -21.96 4.42 5.52
CA LYS A 99 -23.21 4.25 4.74
C LYS A 99 -23.22 3.06 3.77
N GLY A 100 -22.05 2.57 3.41
CA GLY A 100 -21.88 1.51 2.43
C GLY A 100 -22.10 0.11 2.99
N GLY A 101 -21.88 -0.90 2.16
CA GLY A 101 -22.11 -2.32 2.50
C GLY A 101 -21.33 -2.82 3.72
N PHE A 102 -20.13 -2.28 3.98
CA PHE A 102 -19.30 -2.66 5.14
C PHE A 102 -19.39 -1.68 6.32
N LYS A 103 -20.45 -0.86 6.41
CA LYS A 103 -20.57 0.13 7.49
C LYS A 103 -20.57 -0.50 8.90
N ASP A 104 -21.06 -1.74 9.03
CA ASP A 104 -21.17 -2.48 10.29
C ASP A 104 -20.11 -3.58 10.42
N THR A 105 -19.11 -3.61 9.52
CA THR A 105 -18.11 -4.69 9.46
C THR A 105 -16.77 -4.22 10.02
N ALA A 106 -16.23 -4.97 10.99
CA ALA A 106 -14.92 -4.72 11.56
C ALA A 106 -13.79 -4.99 10.55
N ALA A 107 -12.69 -4.25 10.68
CA ALA A 107 -11.50 -4.44 9.84
C ALA A 107 -10.99 -5.90 9.92
N ALA A 108 -11.00 -6.50 11.11
CA ALA A 108 -10.61 -7.89 11.32
C ALA A 108 -11.46 -8.89 10.51
N ASP A 109 -12.78 -8.67 10.43
CA ASP A 109 -13.69 -9.54 9.67
C ASP A 109 -13.44 -9.39 8.15
N LEU A 110 -13.19 -8.16 7.69
CA LEU A 110 -12.80 -7.89 6.31
C LEU A 110 -11.47 -8.60 5.97
N MET A 111 -10.50 -8.54 6.88
CA MET A 111 -9.21 -9.22 6.72
C MET A 111 -9.36 -10.73 6.73
N ALA A 112 -10.14 -11.30 7.65
CA ALA A 112 -10.39 -12.74 7.71
C ALA A 112 -11.00 -13.25 6.40
N GLY A 113 -11.98 -12.53 5.85
CA GLY A 113 -12.57 -12.81 4.55
C GLY A 113 -11.56 -12.71 3.40
N ALA A 114 -10.73 -11.67 3.38
CA ALA A 114 -9.70 -11.48 2.36
C ALA A 114 -8.60 -12.55 2.42
N LEU A 115 -8.16 -12.95 3.62
CA LEU A 115 -7.17 -14.01 3.83
C LEU A 115 -7.72 -15.36 3.42
N LYS A 116 -8.98 -15.66 3.75
CA LYS A 116 -9.65 -16.88 3.28
C LYS A 116 -9.70 -16.92 1.75
N GLY A 117 -10.14 -15.82 1.13
CA GLY A 117 -10.22 -15.72 -0.32
C GLY A 117 -8.86 -15.87 -1.01
N ILE A 118 -7.76 -15.38 -0.43
CA ILE A 118 -6.44 -15.47 -1.06
C ILE A 118 -5.86 -16.89 -0.93
N LEU A 119 -6.11 -17.57 0.18
CA LEU A 119 -5.75 -18.98 0.36
C LEU A 119 -6.54 -19.87 -0.63
N GLU A 120 -7.85 -19.64 -0.77
CA GLU A 120 -8.68 -20.35 -1.76
C GLU A 120 -8.19 -20.11 -3.20
N ARG A 121 -7.85 -18.86 -3.55
CA ARG A 121 -7.39 -18.50 -4.90
C ARG A 121 -6.01 -19.04 -5.23
N SER A 122 -5.08 -18.96 -4.28
CA SER A 122 -3.70 -19.42 -4.46
C SER A 122 -3.59 -20.95 -4.41
N ASN A 123 -4.54 -21.62 -3.74
CA ASN A 123 -4.58 -23.07 -3.57
C ASN A 123 -3.26 -23.64 -3.01
N ILE A 124 -2.57 -22.86 -2.18
CA ILE A 124 -1.38 -23.30 -1.45
C ILE A 124 -1.80 -23.96 -0.14
N ASP A 125 -0.92 -24.80 0.42
CA ASP A 125 -1.05 -25.23 1.81
C ASP A 125 -0.85 -24.01 2.73
N PRO A 126 -1.84 -23.64 3.59
CA PRO A 126 -1.69 -22.54 4.53
C PRO A 126 -0.48 -22.69 5.46
N ALA A 127 0.02 -23.91 5.68
CA ALA A 127 1.21 -24.16 6.48
C ALA A 127 2.52 -23.65 5.87
N LEU A 128 2.52 -23.32 4.58
CA LEU A 128 3.67 -22.70 3.92
C LEU A 128 3.81 -21.22 4.26
N VAL A 129 2.74 -20.54 4.70
CA VAL A 129 2.79 -19.11 5.01
C VAL A 129 3.54 -18.91 6.33
N GLU A 130 4.67 -18.19 6.28
CA GLU A 130 5.53 -17.98 7.45
C GLU A 130 5.30 -16.64 8.14
N ASP A 131 4.94 -15.60 7.38
CA ASP A 131 4.60 -14.28 7.92
C ASP A 131 3.45 -13.61 7.15
N VAL A 132 2.55 -12.98 7.90
CA VAL A 132 1.49 -12.11 7.39
C VAL A 132 1.74 -10.71 7.90
N CYS A 133 2.08 -9.80 6.99
CA CYS A 133 2.25 -8.39 7.29
C CYS A 133 1.01 -7.62 6.87
N VAL A 134 0.34 -6.95 7.80
CA VAL A 134 -0.89 -6.18 7.52
C VAL A 134 -0.67 -4.70 7.77
N GLY A 135 -0.87 -3.88 6.74
CA GLY A 135 -0.95 -2.44 6.88
C GLY A 135 -2.32 -1.98 7.37
N GLU A 136 -2.39 -1.36 8.55
CA GLU A 136 -3.61 -0.80 9.14
C GLU A 136 -3.26 0.48 9.92
N VAL A 137 -4.11 1.51 9.84
CA VAL A 137 -3.77 2.84 10.35
C VAL A 137 -4.53 3.18 11.62
N LEU A 138 -5.86 3.04 11.61
CA LEU A 138 -6.70 3.64 12.66
C LEU A 138 -6.91 2.74 13.88
N ALA A 139 -6.64 1.44 13.77
CA ALA A 139 -6.85 0.50 14.87
C ALA A 139 -5.95 0.82 16.08
N PRO A 140 -6.48 0.75 17.32
CA PRO A 140 -5.66 0.78 18.52
C PRO A 140 -4.56 -0.29 18.47
N GLY A 141 -3.33 0.10 18.83
CA GLY A 141 -2.18 -0.81 18.74
C GLY A 141 -1.87 -1.30 17.32
N GLY A 142 -2.38 -0.62 16.29
CA GLY A 142 -2.24 -1.02 14.89
C GLY A 142 -2.94 -2.33 14.55
N GLY A 143 -3.93 -2.78 15.33
CA GLY A 143 -4.73 -3.97 15.02
C GLY A 143 -4.02 -5.32 15.22
N ALA A 144 -2.83 -5.35 15.84
CA ALA A 144 -1.99 -6.56 15.91
C ALA A 144 -2.71 -7.81 16.43
N THR A 145 -3.44 -7.68 17.54
CA THR A 145 -4.21 -8.79 18.14
C THR A 145 -5.35 -9.26 17.23
N GLU A 146 -6.05 -8.31 16.62
CA GLU A 146 -7.24 -8.56 15.80
C GLU A 146 -6.86 -9.18 14.45
N MET A 147 -5.77 -8.73 13.84
CA MET A 147 -5.23 -9.31 12.61
C MET A 147 -4.69 -10.72 12.85
N ARG A 148 -4.09 -10.98 14.02
CA ARG A 148 -3.72 -12.34 14.41
C ARG A 148 -4.94 -13.25 14.53
N ALA A 149 -6.02 -12.78 15.16
CA ALA A 149 -7.26 -13.54 15.24
C ALA A 149 -7.87 -13.78 13.85
N ALA A 150 -7.87 -12.75 12.98
CA ALA A 150 -8.37 -12.85 11.61
C ALA A 150 -7.62 -13.91 10.78
N ALA A 151 -6.29 -13.99 10.92
CA ALA A 151 -5.47 -15.01 10.26
C ALA A 151 -5.85 -16.44 10.69
N LEU A 152 -6.02 -16.66 12.00
CA LEU A 152 -6.43 -17.96 12.54
C LEU A 152 -7.84 -18.35 12.05
N VAL A 153 -8.78 -17.41 12.05
CA VAL A 153 -10.14 -17.62 11.53
C VAL A 153 -10.13 -17.93 10.03
N ALA A 154 -9.20 -17.34 9.28
CA ALA A 154 -9.02 -17.61 7.85
C ALA A 154 -8.41 -18.99 7.54
N GLY A 155 -7.91 -19.70 8.56
CA GLY A 155 -7.34 -21.04 8.42
C GLY A 155 -5.82 -21.10 8.36
N LEU A 156 -5.11 -19.99 8.63
CA LEU A 156 -3.67 -20.03 8.83
C LEU A 156 -3.32 -20.73 10.15
N PRO A 157 -2.25 -21.53 10.20
CA PRO A 157 -1.84 -22.21 11.42
C PRO A 157 -1.27 -21.23 12.44
N GLU A 158 -1.19 -21.65 13.70
CA GLU A 158 -0.56 -20.87 14.76
C GLU A 158 0.94 -20.63 14.53
N THR A 159 1.58 -21.43 13.68
CA THR A 159 3.00 -21.29 13.33
C THR A 159 3.28 -20.13 12.38
N ALA A 160 2.29 -19.68 11.59
CA ALA A 160 2.44 -18.51 10.71
C ALA A 160 2.47 -17.23 11.54
N ALA A 161 3.51 -16.42 11.48
CA ALA A 161 3.54 -15.15 12.22
C ALA A 161 2.56 -14.13 11.64
N VAL A 162 2.11 -13.19 12.48
CA VAL A 162 1.30 -12.05 12.03
C VAL A 162 1.83 -10.79 12.70
N ARG A 163 2.07 -9.75 11.90
CA ARG A 163 2.42 -8.43 12.39
C ARG A 163 1.68 -7.36 11.62
N THR A 164 1.55 -6.21 12.25
CA THR A 164 0.97 -5.02 11.63
C THR A 164 1.98 -3.91 11.52
N LEU A 165 1.76 -3.00 10.59
CA LEU A 165 2.54 -1.79 10.47
C LEU A 165 1.64 -0.61 10.14
N ASN A 166 2.10 0.57 10.54
CA ASN A 166 1.48 1.83 10.20
C ASN A 166 2.52 2.75 9.55
N ARG A 167 2.40 2.89 8.24
CA ARG A 167 3.06 3.91 7.41
C ARG A 167 2.01 4.76 6.69
N GLN A 168 0.97 5.14 7.44
CA GLN A 168 -0.16 5.94 6.99
C GLN A 168 -0.79 5.37 5.71
N CYS A 169 -1.15 6.21 4.73
CA CYS A 169 -1.79 5.78 3.48
C CYS A 169 -0.98 4.78 2.65
N SER A 170 0.32 4.60 2.95
CA SER A 170 1.18 3.64 2.26
C SER A 170 1.28 2.26 2.93
N SER A 171 0.61 2.05 4.07
CA SER A 171 0.79 0.86 4.91
C SER A 171 0.59 -0.46 4.15
N GLY A 172 -0.45 -0.58 3.32
CA GLY A 172 -0.69 -1.81 2.56
C GLY A 172 0.44 -2.14 1.58
N LEU A 173 0.95 -1.13 0.86
CA LEU A 173 2.09 -1.34 -0.05
C LEU A 173 3.39 -1.60 0.72
N GLN A 174 3.58 -0.92 1.85
CA GLN A 174 4.74 -1.16 2.71
C GLN A 174 4.75 -2.60 3.25
N ALA A 175 3.59 -3.18 3.54
CA ALA A 175 3.50 -4.58 3.94
C ALA A 175 4.00 -5.54 2.84
N CYS A 176 3.60 -5.33 1.59
CA CYS A 176 4.13 -6.10 0.46
C CYS A 176 5.66 -5.93 0.31
N VAL A 177 6.16 -4.70 0.47
CA VAL A 177 7.61 -4.41 0.44
C VAL A 177 8.35 -5.14 1.55
N ASP A 178 7.82 -5.15 2.78
CA ASP A 178 8.50 -5.81 3.88
C ASP A 178 8.51 -7.33 3.68
N VAL A 179 7.42 -7.95 3.24
CA VAL A 179 7.38 -9.40 2.92
C VAL A 179 8.39 -9.72 1.82
N ALA A 180 8.44 -8.93 0.75
CA ALA A 180 9.43 -9.09 -0.30
C ALA A 180 10.87 -8.98 0.26
N ASN A 181 11.13 -8.03 1.15
CA ASN A 181 12.45 -7.90 1.79
C ASN A 181 12.80 -9.09 2.69
N GLN A 182 11.81 -9.70 3.37
CA GLN A 182 12.04 -10.90 4.17
C GLN A 182 12.41 -12.09 3.30
N ILE A 183 11.70 -12.29 2.18
CA ILE A 183 12.02 -13.32 1.18
C ILE A 183 13.42 -13.08 0.59
N ARG A 184 13.71 -11.82 0.22
CA ARG A 184 15.02 -11.44 -0.32
C ARG A 184 16.18 -11.73 0.65
N ALA A 185 15.94 -11.53 1.94
CA ALA A 185 16.91 -11.77 3.00
C ALA A 185 17.05 -13.26 3.36
N GLY A 186 16.21 -14.15 2.80
CA GLY A 186 16.17 -15.56 3.15
C GLY A 186 15.60 -15.82 4.55
N MET A 187 14.78 -14.92 5.08
CA MET A 187 14.14 -15.10 6.39
C MET A 187 12.86 -15.94 6.30
N ILE A 188 12.16 -15.85 5.17
CA ILE A 188 10.96 -16.64 4.84
C ILE A 188 10.97 -17.03 3.36
N GLU A 189 10.20 -18.04 2.95
CA GLU A 189 10.00 -18.39 1.55
C GLU A 189 8.63 -17.95 1.00
N VAL A 190 7.61 -17.95 1.86
CA VAL A 190 6.24 -17.54 1.50
C VAL A 190 5.66 -16.62 2.57
N GLY A 191 5.07 -15.51 2.11
CA GLY A 191 4.40 -14.56 3.00
C GLY A 191 3.24 -13.83 2.32
N ILE A 192 2.43 -13.16 3.14
CA ILE A 192 1.28 -12.37 2.69
C ILE A 192 1.50 -10.91 3.07
N GLY A 193 1.57 -10.04 2.06
CA GLY A 193 1.52 -8.59 2.25
C GLY A 193 0.08 -8.11 2.10
N ALA A 194 -0.50 -7.54 3.15
CA ALA A 194 -1.91 -7.17 3.19
C ALA A 194 -2.15 -5.75 3.66
N GLY A 195 -3.36 -5.24 3.47
CA GLY A 195 -3.82 -4.00 4.08
C GLY A 195 -5.33 -3.93 4.22
N VAL A 196 -5.78 -3.36 5.33
CA VAL A 196 -7.19 -3.24 5.71
C VAL A 196 -7.43 -1.95 6.49
N GLU A 197 -8.67 -1.47 6.42
CA GLU A 197 -9.13 -0.33 7.20
C GLU A 197 -10.66 -0.39 7.32
N SER A 198 -11.20 -0.12 8.50
CA SER A 198 -12.63 0.14 8.69
C SER A 198 -12.85 1.54 9.24
N MET A 199 -12.80 2.52 8.33
CA MET A 199 -13.09 3.91 8.69
C MET A 199 -14.51 4.10 9.26
N SER A 200 -15.45 3.18 9.03
CA SER A 200 -16.79 3.27 9.64
C SER A 200 -16.76 3.07 11.16
N LEU A 201 -15.86 2.24 11.66
CA LEU A 201 -15.82 1.83 13.07
C LEU A 201 -14.59 2.38 13.82
N GLN A 202 -13.52 2.76 13.11
CA GLN A 202 -12.26 3.19 13.71
C GLN A 202 -11.93 4.66 13.46
N TYR A 203 -12.70 5.38 12.62
CA TYR A 203 -12.47 6.80 12.39
C TYR A 203 -13.00 7.65 13.55
N GLY A 204 -12.17 8.59 14.03
CA GLY A 204 -12.58 9.52 15.08
C GLY A 204 -11.43 10.37 15.63
N PRO A 205 -11.71 11.25 16.60
CA PRO A 205 -10.72 12.15 17.19
C PRO A 205 -9.57 11.42 17.89
N ALA A 206 -9.75 10.15 18.27
CA ALA A 206 -8.71 9.33 18.89
C ALA A 206 -7.67 8.79 17.88
N ALA A 207 -7.82 9.06 16.59
CA ALA A 207 -6.90 8.60 15.54
C ALA A 207 -5.50 9.23 15.65
N VAL A 208 -5.37 10.38 16.32
CA VAL A 208 -4.10 11.06 16.59
C VAL A 208 -4.06 11.40 18.07
N THR A 209 -2.98 11.02 18.75
CA THR A 209 -2.78 11.41 20.15
C THR A 209 -2.48 12.90 20.24
N GLU A 210 -2.92 13.54 21.32
CA GLU A 210 -2.58 14.94 21.61
C GLU A 210 -1.06 15.14 21.66
N PHE A 211 -0.61 16.24 21.06
CA PHE A 211 0.80 16.60 21.06
C PHE A 211 1.16 17.30 22.37
N SER A 212 2.34 17.00 22.90
CA SER A 212 2.89 17.73 24.05
C SER A 212 3.38 19.12 23.62
N ASP A 213 3.54 20.03 24.57
CA ASP A 213 4.12 21.36 24.32
C ASP A 213 5.47 21.29 23.59
N LEU A 214 6.27 20.25 23.85
CA LEU A 214 7.52 20.00 23.13
C LEU A 214 7.27 19.80 21.62
N LEU A 215 6.32 18.93 21.26
CA LEU A 215 5.98 18.65 19.87
C LEU A 215 5.29 19.84 19.18
N GLU A 216 4.54 20.64 19.93
CA GLU A 216 3.90 21.85 19.42
C GLU A 216 4.88 23.00 19.21
N SER A 217 5.96 23.05 20.00
CA SER A 217 6.95 24.13 19.95
C SER A 217 7.78 24.12 18.65
N HIS A 218 7.86 22.98 17.95
CA HIS A 218 8.58 22.85 16.70
C HIS A 218 7.60 22.91 15.52
N PRO A 219 7.70 23.90 14.61
CA PRO A 219 6.70 24.11 13.55
C PRO A 219 6.44 22.88 12.66
N GLU A 220 7.51 22.21 12.22
CA GLU A 220 7.42 21.01 11.39
C GLU A 220 6.80 19.82 12.12
N SER A 221 7.01 19.72 13.44
CA SER A 221 6.33 18.72 14.26
C SER A 221 4.85 19.05 14.34
N ALA A 222 4.48 20.27 14.74
CA ALA A 222 3.08 20.72 14.80
C ALA A 222 2.33 20.51 13.46
N ASN A 223 3.02 20.69 12.32
CA ASN A 223 2.46 20.44 10.99
C ASN A 223 2.00 18.98 10.76
N CYS A 224 2.48 18.01 11.53
CA CYS A 224 2.01 16.61 11.46
C CYS A 224 0.53 16.44 11.86
N LYS A 225 -0.09 17.44 12.51
CA LYS A 225 -1.53 17.45 12.85
C LYS A 225 -2.40 18.21 11.86
N VAL A 226 -1.81 18.84 10.84
CA VAL A 226 -2.60 19.57 9.85
C VAL A 226 -3.49 18.58 9.10
N PRO A 227 -4.82 18.83 9.02
CA PRO A 227 -5.70 17.94 8.29
C PRO A 227 -5.26 17.80 6.83
N MET A 228 -5.24 16.57 6.33
CA MET A 228 -4.80 16.27 4.95
C MET A 228 -5.57 17.07 3.89
N GLY A 229 -6.85 17.38 4.14
CA GLY A 229 -7.65 18.23 3.26
C GLY A 229 -7.10 19.66 3.15
N VAL A 230 -6.66 20.25 4.26
CA VAL A 230 -6.04 21.58 4.28
C VAL A 230 -4.72 21.57 3.52
N LEU A 231 -3.88 20.54 3.72
CA LEU A 231 -2.65 20.38 2.93
C LEU A 231 -2.92 20.27 1.43
N SER A 232 -4.02 19.63 1.03
CA SER A 232 -4.44 19.57 -0.37
C SER A 232 -4.82 20.94 -0.92
N GLU A 233 -5.56 21.76 -0.16
CA GLU A 233 -5.95 23.13 -0.55
C GLU A 233 -4.71 24.02 -0.72
N ASP A 234 -3.78 23.97 0.24
CA ASP A 234 -2.55 24.75 0.21
C ASP A 234 -1.66 24.34 -0.97
N MET A 235 -1.49 23.03 -1.19
CA MET A 235 -0.73 22.51 -2.34
C MET A 235 -1.36 22.93 -3.67
N ALA A 236 -2.69 22.87 -3.80
CA ALA A 236 -3.38 23.28 -5.01
C ALA A 236 -3.16 24.77 -5.30
N LYS A 237 -3.22 25.64 -4.27
CA LYS A 237 -2.92 27.07 -4.39
C LYS A 237 -1.47 27.32 -4.80
N ASP A 238 -0.52 26.68 -4.12
CA ASP A 238 0.91 26.81 -4.38
C ASP A 238 1.33 26.35 -5.78
N ARG A 239 0.68 25.30 -6.27
CA ARG A 239 0.94 24.73 -7.60
C ARG A 239 0.00 25.27 -8.69
N LYS A 240 -0.88 26.21 -8.33
CA LYS A 240 -1.85 26.85 -9.23
C LYS A 240 -2.73 25.84 -9.97
N ILE A 241 -3.14 24.79 -9.27
CA ILE A 241 -4.05 23.76 -9.79
C ILE A 241 -5.48 24.27 -9.67
N SER A 242 -6.10 24.56 -10.80
CA SER A 242 -7.43 25.18 -10.80
C SER A 242 -8.51 24.21 -10.31
N ARG A 243 -9.62 24.74 -9.78
CA ARG A 243 -10.80 23.93 -9.43
C ARG A 243 -11.32 23.13 -10.63
N ALA A 244 -11.33 23.74 -11.82
CA ALA A 244 -11.76 23.09 -13.04
C ALA A 244 -10.88 21.86 -13.38
N ASP A 245 -9.56 21.95 -13.19
CA ASP A 245 -8.65 20.81 -13.42
C ASP A 245 -8.89 19.68 -12.41
N GLN A 246 -9.11 20.02 -11.14
CA GLN A 246 -9.43 19.06 -10.08
C GLN A 246 -10.75 18.32 -10.38
N ASP A 247 -11.80 19.06 -10.75
CA ASP A 247 -13.11 18.51 -11.09
C ASP A 247 -13.04 17.67 -12.38
N ALA A 248 -12.30 18.10 -13.39
CA ALA A 248 -12.09 17.34 -14.62
C ALA A 248 -11.37 16.00 -14.34
N PHE A 249 -10.33 16.02 -13.51
CA PHE A 249 -9.64 14.81 -13.08
C PHE A 249 -10.57 13.86 -12.32
N ALA A 250 -11.33 14.37 -11.36
CA ALA A 250 -12.27 13.57 -10.58
C ALA A 250 -13.39 12.98 -11.46
N ALA A 251 -13.99 13.77 -12.37
CA ALA A 251 -15.00 13.29 -13.31
C ALA A 251 -14.45 12.17 -14.21
N SER A 252 -13.23 12.35 -14.74
CA SER A 252 -12.55 11.29 -15.51
C SER A 252 -12.34 10.01 -14.70
N SER A 253 -11.99 10.13 -13.41
CA SER A 253 -11.86 8.99 -12.50
C SER A 253 -13.16 8.22 -12.36
N TYR A 254 -14.28 8.91 -12.09
CA TYR A 254 -15.62 8.29 -12.01
C TYR A 254 -16.02 7.58 -13.29
N GLN A 255 -15.79 8.20 -14.45
CA GLN A 255 -16.14 7.64 -15.75
C GLN A 255 -15.34 6.36 -16.05
N LYS A 256 -14.04 6.35 -15.74
CA LYS A 256 -13.19 5.15 -15.89
C LYS A 256 -13.64 4.02 -14.97
N ALA A 257 -13.91 4.32 -13.71
CA ALA A 257 -14.37 3.32 -12.73
C ALA A 257 -15.74 2.74 -13.12
N LEU A 258 -16.67 3.58 -13.57
CA LEU A 258 -17.98 3.15 -14.06
C LEU A 258 -17.83 2.20 -15.26
N LYS A 259 -17.07 2.60 -16.27
CA LYS A 259 -16.81 1.78 -17.45
C LYS A 259 -16.16 0.45 -17.10
N ALA A 260 -15.17 0.44 -16.20
CA ALA A 260 -14.49 -0.77 -15.75
C ALA A 260 -15.45 -1.72 -15.01
N GLN A 261 -16.30 -1.17 -14.13
CA GLN A 261 -17.28 -1.95 -13.39
C GLN A 261 -18.40 -2.51 -14.29
N GLU A 262 -18.89 -1.73 -15.25
CA GLU A 262 -19.89 -2.19 -16.25
C GLU A 262 -19.32 -3.26 -17.18
N ALA A 263 -18.04 -3.16 -17.54
CA ALA A 263 -17.33 -4.16 -18.33
C ALA A 263 -16.88 -5.38 -17.50
N GLY A 264 -17.09 -5.39 -16.18
CA GLY A 264 -16.72 -6.51 -15.31
C GLY A 264 -15.22 -6.66 -15.05
N LEU A 265 -14.41 -5.63 -15.30
CA LEU A 265 -12.94 -5.70 -15.15
C LEU A 265 -12.49 -5.92 -13.69
N PHE A 266 -13.34 -5.60 -12.72
CA PHE A 266 -13.05 -5.84 -11.30
C PHE A 266 -13.45 -7.24 -10.80
N ASN A 267 -14.14 -8.03 -11.62
CA ASN A 267 -14.64 -9.36 -11.20
C ASN A 267 -13.51 -10.32 -10.84
N GLU A 268 -12.35 -10.17 -11.49
CA GLU A 268 -11.18 -11.01 -11.22
C GLU A 268 -10.50 -10.63 -9.89
N GLU A 269 -10.43 -9.34 -9.54
CA GLU A 269 -9.72 -8.88 -8.35
C GLU A 269 -10.59 -8.81 -7.09
N ILE A 270 -11.92 -8.64 -7.21
CA ILE A 270 -12.83 -8.57 -6.06
C ILE A 270 -13.22 -9.97 -5.58
N HIS A 271 -12.91 -10.27 -4.32
CA HIS A 271 -13.48 -11.40 -3.60
C HIS A 271 -14.76 -10.95 -2.86
N PRO A 272 -15.93 -11.52 -3.17
CA PRO A 272 -17.19 -11.19 -2.49
C PRO A 272 -17.16 -11.57 -1.02
N LEU A 273 -17.66 -10.70 -0.14
CA LEU A 273 -17.83 -11.00 1.28
C LEU A 273 -19.30 -10.98 1.69
N THR A 274 -19.73 -12.00 2.42
CA THR A 274 -21.04 -12.01 3.09
C THR A 274 -20.86 -11.48 4.51
N VAL A 275 -21.56 -10.39 4.82
CA VAL A 275 -21.43 -9.65 6.08
C VAL A 275 -22.80 -9.33 6.67
N LYS A 276 -22.83 -9.06 7.97
CA LYS A 276 -24.01 -8.49 8.63
C LYS A 276 -24.15 -7.02 8.24
N PHE A 277 -25.39 -6.61 7.99
CA PHE A 277 -25.77 -5.25 7.67
C PHE A 277 -27.05 -4.88 8.42
N GLU A 278 -26.99 -3.80 9.18
CA GLU A 278 -28.14 -3.23 9.88
C GLU A 278 -28.79 -2.16 9.00
N ASP A 279 -30.06 -2.35 8.64
CA ASP A 279 -30.82 -1.38 7.86
C ASP A 279 -31.05 -0.10 8.68
N PRO A 280 -30.55 1.08 8.23
CA PRO A 280 -30.68 2.32 9.00
C PRO A 280 -32.11 2.80 9.23
N LYS A 281 -33.10 2.27 8.50
CA LYS A 281 -34.51 2.68 8.62
C LYS A 281 -35.29 1.75 9.53
N SER A 282 -35.09 0.44 9.43
CA SER A 282 -35.84 -0.55 10.22
C SER A 282 -35.10 -1.03 11.47
N GLY A 283 -33.78 -0.88 11.53
CA GLY A 283 -32.93 -1.47 12.58
C GLY A 283 -32.79 -3.01 12.45
N GLU A 284 -33.30 -3.60 11.38
CA GLU A 284 -33.19 -5.04 11.14
C GLU A 284 -31.78 -5.39 10.65
N THR A 285 -31.17 -6.39 11.27
CA THR A 285 -29.88 -6.95 10.82
C THR A 285 -30.14 -8.10 9.86
N ARG A 286 -29.55 -8.04 8.67
CA ARG A 286 -29.56 -9.11 7.67
C ARG A 286 -28.16 -9.40 7.15
N GLU A 287 -27.99 -10.56 6.53
CA GLU A 287 -26.78 -10.85 5.76
C GLU A 287 -26.91 -10.27 4.34
N ILE A 288 -25.84 -9.63 3.88
CA ILE A 288 -25.71 -9.18 2.49
C ILE A 288 -24.37 -9.67 1.93
N THR A 289 -24.35 -9.97 0.64
CA THR A 289 -23.10 -10.22 -0.09
C THR A 289 -22.67 -8.94 -0.80
N VAL A 290 -21.51 -8.42 -0.43
CA VAL A 290 -20.90 -7.24 -1.04
C VAL A 290 -19.86 -7.71 -2.06
N SER A 291 -20.13 -7.46 -3.34
CA SER A 291 -19.29 -7.92 -4.47
C SER A 291 -18.93 -6.82 -5.47
N LYS A 292 -19.29 -5.56 -5.19
CA LYS A 292 -19.04 -4.41 -6.07
C LYS A 292 -18.71 -3.17 -5.26
N ASP A 293 -17.91 -2.30 -5.84
CA ASP A 293 -17.58 -1.01 -5.24
C ASP A 293 -18.81 -0.09 -5.25
N ASP A 294 -19.24 0.40 -4.09
CA ASP A 294 -20.46 1.21 -3.95
C ASP A 294 -20.20 2.73 -4.05
N GLY A 295 -18.92 3.11 -4.18
CA GLY A 295 -18.49 4.50 -4.37
C GLY A 295 -18.63 5.00 -5.82
N VAL A 296 -18.79 4.09 -6.79
CA VAL A 296 -18.85 4.42 -8.22
C VAL A 296 -20.24 4.97 -8.57
N ARG A 297 -20.30 6.24 -8.99
CA ARG A 297 -21.56 6.95 -9.26
C ARG A 297 -21.72 7.25 -10.75
N PRO A 298 -22.85 6.88 -11.38
CA PRO A 298 -23.13 7.27 -12.76
C PRO A 298 -23.44 8.77 -12.86
N GLY A 299 -23.18 9.34 -14.05
CA GLY A 299 -23.57 10.72 -14.37
C GLY A 299 -22.73 11.82 -13.72
N ILE A 300 -21.57 11.49 -13.13
CA ILE A 300 -20.64 12.50 -12.61
C ILE A 300 -19.94 13.23 -13.77
N THR A 301 -20.10 14.54 -13.81
CA THR A 301 -19.44 15.45 -14.76
C THR A 301 -18.66 16.55 -14.04
N ALA A 302 -17.72 17.19 -14.71
CA ALA A 302 -16.96 18.30 -14.14
C ALA A 302 -17.89 19.46 -13.71
N GLU A 303 -18.93 19.75 -14.49
CA GLU A 303 -19.92 20.79 -14.18
C GLU A 303 -20.76 20.43 -12.96
N SER A 304 -21.08 19.14 -12.77
CA SER A 304 -21.80 18.68 -11.59
C SER A 304 -20.94 18.80 -10.32
N LEU A 305 -19.63 18.54 -10.44
CA LEU A 305 -18.67 18.64 -9.34
C LEU A 305 -18.40 20.09 -8.97
N GLY A 306 -18.35 21.01 -9.94
CA GLY A 306 -18.17 22.46 -9.72
C GLY A 306 -19.22 23.10 -8.82
N LYS A 307 -20.40 22.47 -8.68
CA LYS A 307 -21.49 22.92 -7.79
C LYS A 307 -21.29 22.50 -6.32
N ILE A 308 -20.33 21.61 -6.04
CA ILE A 308 -20.06 21.13 -4.69
C ILE A 308 -19.25 22.20 -3.94
N ARG A 309 -19.72 22.55 -2.74
CA ARG A 309 -19.02 23.46 -1.84
C ARG A 309 -17.67 22.86 -1.38
N PRO A 310 -16.63 23.67 -1.19
CA PRO A 310 -15.37 23.20 -0.63
C PRO A 310 -15.55 22.54 0.74
N ALA A 311 -14.74 21.51 0.99
CA ALA A 311 -14.89 20.65 2.16
C ALA A 311 -14.08 21.16 3.37
N PHE A 312 -12.96 21.84 3.12
CA PHE A 312 -12.00 22.29 4.15
C PHE A 312 -11.68 23.78 4.07
N ALA A 313 -11.75 24.39 2.89
CA ALA A 313 -11.67 25.82 2.72
C ALA A 313 -13.00 26.51 3.09
N LYS A 314 -12.93 27.79 3.48
CA LYS A 314 -14.12 28.62 3.76
C LYS A 314 -14.75 29.18 2.48
N ASP A 315 -13.95 29.29 1.43
CA ASP A 315 -14.29 29.69 0.07
C ASP A 315 -14.45 28.45 -0.82
#